data_AF-A0A5D3C6I7-F1
#
_entry.id   AF-A0A5D3C6I7-F1
#
_cell.length_a   1.000
_cell.length_b   1.000
_cell.length_c   1.000
_cell.angle_alpha   90.00
_cell.angle_beta   90.00
_cell.angle_gamma   90.00
#
_symmetry.space_group_name_H-M   'P 1'
#
loop_
_entity.id
_entity.type
_entity.pdbx_description
1 polymer ?
#
loop_
_entity_poly.entity_id
_entity_poly.type
_entity_poly.pdbx_seq_one_letter_code
_entity_poly.pdbx_strand_id
1 'polypeptide(L)'
;MDDDPPLARLLFSRPTDYLRIFDDAAVWAHMIILGDSKGSMNGVKKDFIHVRINVTGSPLEFPETFPSIGSVRVKHHGVLLTLKGTVIRSGAIKMYEGERWYICRKCKHK
;
A
#
# COMPACT_ATOMS: atom_id res chain seq x y z
N MET A 1 6.50 9.32 11.32
CA MET A 1 6.31 10.55 10.53
C MET A 1 7.30 11.60 10.98
N ASP A 2 7.54 11.68 12.29
CA ASP A 2 8.48 12.62 12.88
C ASP A 2 9.95 12.31 12.59
N ASP A 3 10.26 11.03 12.31
CA ASP A 3 11.63 10.59 11.99
C ASP A 3 12.15 11.15 10.66
N ASP A 4 11.29 11.23 9.63
CA ASP A 4 11.61 11.81 8.32
C ASP A 4 10.38 12.53 7.74
N PRO A 5 10.16 13.80 8.13
CA PRO A 5 9.04 14.60 7.63
C PRO A 5 9.06 14.83 6.11
N PRO A 6 10.22 15.06 5.46
CA PRO A 6 10.31 15.12 4.00
C PRO A 6 9.79 13.86 3.30
N LEU A 7 10.23 12.67 3.75
CA LEU A 7 9.78 11.41 3.18
C LEU A 7 8.28 11.20 3.41
N ALA A 8 7.79 11.54 4.60
CA ALA A 8 6.38 11.48 4.90
C ALA A 8 5.56 12.36 3.93
N ARG A 9 5.95 13.62 3.72
CA ARG A 9 5.28 14.51 2.76
C ARG A 9 5.24 13.92 1.35
N LEU A 10 6.34 13.32 0.89
CA LEU A 10 6.43 12.67 -0.42
C LEU A 10 5.46 11.48 -0.51
N LEU A 11 5.42 10.63 0.52
CA LEU A 11 4.50 9.51 0.60
C LEU A 11 3.03 9.95 0.51
N PHE A 12 2.64 11.04 1.19
CA PHE A 12 1.26 11.55 1.12
C PHE A 12 0.92 12.18 -0.23
N SER A 13 1.86 12.88 -0.85
CA SER A 13 1.64 13.55 -2.14
C SER A 13 1.68 12.60 -3.35
N ARG A 14 2.47 11.51 -3.28
CA ARG A 14 2.71 10.56 -4.38
C ARG A 14 2.67 9.10 -3.89
N PRO A 15 1.57 8.65 -3.29
CA PRO A 15 1.49 7.31 -2.68
C PRO A 15 1.73 6.18 -3.68
N THR A 16 1.28 6.32 -4.93
CA THR A 16 1.43 5.27 -5.95
C THR A 16 2.90 4.95 -6.27
N ASP A 17 3.78 5.95 -6.18
CA ASP A 17 5.20 5.76 -6.44
C ASP A 17 5.91 5.24 -5.19
N TYR A 18 5.67 5.88 -4.05
CA TYR A 18 6.41 5.59 -2.83
C TYR A 18 5.97 4.28 -2.18
N LEU A 19 4.67 3.95 -2.14
CA LEU A 19 4.21 2.69 -1.53
C LEU A 19 4.84 1.46 -2.19
N ARG A 20 5.08 1.50 -3.51
CA ARG A 20 5.77 0.42 -4.22
C ARG A 20 7.22 0.26 -3.74
N ILE A 21 7.92 1.36 -3.53
CA ILE A 21 9.28 1.34 -3.00
C ILE A 21 9.30 0.76 -1.58
N PHE A 22 8.30 1.11 -0.75
CA PHE A 22 8.15 0.53 0.59
C PHE A 22 7.84 -0.97 0.54
N ASP A 23 7.01 -1.43 -0.39
CA ASP A 23 6.71 -2.85 -0.61
C ASP A 23 7.98 -3.63 -0.99
N ASP A 24 8.76 -3.11 -1.95
CA ASP A 24 10.03 -3.71 -2.39
C ASP A 24 11.06 -3.76 -1.24
N ALA A 25 11.17 -2.66 -0.48
CA ALA A 25 12.04 -2.58 0.69
C ALA A 25 11.60 -3.57 1.78
N ALA A 26 10.30 -3.78 1.97
CA ALA A 26 9.78 -4.75 2.92
C ALA A 26 10.04 -6.20 2.49
N VAL A 27 9.93 -6.51 1.19
CA VAL A 27 10.34 -7.81 0.64
C VAL A 27 11.82 -8.04 0.88
N TRP A 28 12.67 -7.03 0.65
CA TRP A 28 14.10 -7.14 0.92
C TRP A 28 14.36 -7.34 2.44
N ALA A 29 13.82 -6.50 3.31
CA ALA A 29 13.95 -6.68 4.75
C ALA A 29 13.50 -8.08 5.22
N HIS A 30 12.40 -8.60 4.67
CA HIS A 30 11.92 -9.96 4.93
C HIS A 30 12.94 -11.03 4.53
N MET A 31 13.61 -10.87 3.38
CA MET A 31 14.63 -11.80 2.91
C MET A 31 15.92 -11.77 3.75
N ILE A 32 16.38 -10.61 4.24
CA ILE A 32 17.48 -10.54 5.24
C ILE A 32 17.11 -11.34 6.48
N ILE A 33 15.95 -11.03 7.08
CA ILE A 33 15.56 -11.62 8.36
C ILE A 33 15.38 -13.14 8.22
N LEU A 34 14.79 -13.58 7.12
CA LEU A 34 14.65 -15.00 6.82
C LEU A 34 16.02 -15.67 6.60
N GLY A 35 16.93 -15.01 5.89
CA GLY A 35 18.29 -15.51 5.62
C GLY A 35 19.18 -15.60 6.86
N ASP A 36 18.98 -14.72 7.84
CA ASP A 36 19.66 -14.75 9.14
C ASP A 36 19.07 -15.81 10.07
N SER A 37 17.81 -16.22 9.84
CA SER A 37 17.08 -17.21 10.65
C SER A 37 17.40 -18.68 10.32
N LYS A 38 18.66 -19.02 10.00
CA LYS A 38 19.15 -20.35 9.56
C LYS A 38 18.89 -21.54 10.52
N GLY A 39 18.13 -21.36 11.60
CA GLY A 39 17.78 -22.42 12.56
C GLY A 39 16.28 -22.58 12.85
N SER A 40 15.40 -21.72 12.31
CA SER A 40 13.95 -21.84 12.52
C SER A 40 13.30 -22.47 11.29
N MET A 41 13.00 -23.77 11.36
CA MET A 41 12.45 -24.61 10.27
C MET A 41 11.07 -24.16 9.72
N ASN A 42 10.51 -23.03 10.16
CA ASN A 42 9.11 -22.66 9.91
C ASN A 42 8.91 -21.30 9.20
N GLY A 43 9.97 -20.69 8.65
CA GLY A 43 9.85 -19.41 7.95
C GLY A 43 9.19 -19.54 6.57
N VAL A 44 7.97 -19.01 6.40
CA VAL A 44 7.32 -18.93 5.07
C VAL A 44 7.83 -17.70 4.33
N LYS A 45 8.48 -17.92 3.17
CA LYS A 45 8.84 -16.84 2.26
C LYS A 45 7.56 -16.25 1.65
N LYS A 46 7.41 -14.94 1.76
CA LYS A 46 6.37 -14.18 1.07
C LYS A 46 6.99 -13.46 -0.11
N ASP A 47 6.54 -13.76 -1.32
CA ASP A 47 7.01 -13.09 -2.54
C ASP A 47 6.38 -11.71 -2.73
N PHE A 48 5.25 -11.44 -2.06
CA PHE A 48 4.56 -10.14 -2.08
C PHE A 48 4.27 -9.68 -0.65
N ILE A 49 4.72 -8.48 -0.32
CA ILE A 49 4.48 -7.82 0.98
C ILE A 49 3.98 -6.41 0.70
N HIS A 50 2.85 -6.06 1.32
CA HIS A 50 2.26 -4.72 1.22
C HIS A 50 2.38 -3.98 2.54
N VAL A 51 3.08 -2.85 2.52
CA VAL A 51 3.25 -1.97 3.67
C VAL A 51 1.96 -1.18 3.90
N ARG A 52 1.46 -1.23 5.13
CA ARG A 52 0.27 -0.48 5.55
C ARG A 52 0.70 0.69 6.42
N ILE A 53 0.35 1.89 5.98
CA ILE A 53 0.62 3.11 6.73
C ILE A 53 -0.53 3.35 7.70
N ASN A 54 -0.24 3.21 8.99
CA ASN A 54 -1.17 3.61 10.04
C ASN A 54 -0.72 4.97 10.57
N VAL A 55 -1.48 6.00 10.23
CA VAL A 55 -1.37 7.30 10.88
C VAL A 55 -2.34 7.34 12.04
N THR A 56 -1.82 7.09 13.23
CA THR A 56 -2.56 7.21 14.50
C THR A 56 -2.79 8.66 14.93
N GLY A 57 -2.55 9.64 14.03
CA GLY A 57 -2.65 11.07 14.30
C GLY A 57 -4.08 11.59 14.36
N SER A 58 -4.24 12.71 15.07
CA SER A 58 -5.51 13.42 15.11
C SER A 58 -5.78 14.10 13.75
N PRO A 59 -7.02 14.10 13.23
CA PRO A 59 -7.40 14.91 12.06
C PRO A 59 -7.05 16.40 12.19
N LEU A 60 -6.83 16.88 13.41
CA LEU A 60 -6.41 18.26 13.71
C LEU A 60 -4.93 18.53 13.40
N GLU A 61 -4.08 17.50 13.40
CA GLU A 61 -2.64 17.65 13.15
C GLU A 61 -2.35 17.75 11.64
N PHE A 62 -3.16 17.10 10.81
CA PHE A 62 -2.98 17.07 9.36
C PHE A 62 -4.32 17.21 8.61
N PRO A 63 -5.00 18.37 8.68
CA PRO A 63 -6.34 18.53 8.09
C PRO A 63 -6.38 18.29 6.56
N GLU A 64 -5.26 18.45 5.87
CA GLU A 64 -5.14 18.20 4.43
C GLU A 64 -5.20 16.72 4.06
N THR A 65 -4.73 15.84 4.94
CA THR A 65 -4.74 14.37 4.72
C THR A 65 -5.89 13.68 5.44
N PHE A 66 -6.62 14.40 6.31
CA PHE A 66 -7.78 13.92 7.05
C PHE A 66 -9.08 14.71 6.78
N PRO A 67 -9.51 14.87 5.52
CA PRO A 67 -10.79 15.51 5.23
C PRO A 67 -11.95 14.66 5.78
N SER A 68 -13.04 15.32 6.18
CA SER A 68 -14.32 14.62 6.36
C SER A 68 -14.81 14.11 5.00
N ILE A 69 -15.59 13.03 4.99
CA ILE A 69 -16.05 12.42 3.72
C ILE A 69 -16.80 13.42 2.82
N GLY A 70 -17.62 14.31 3.42
CA GLY A 70 -18.34 15.37 2.69
C GLY A 70 -17.46 16.52 2.19
N SER A 71 -16.21 16.59 2.63
CA SER A 71 -15.23 17.60 2.23
C SER A 71 -14.22 17.12 1.18
N VAL A 72 -14.31 15.86 0.72
CA VAL A 72 -13.46 15.36 -0.36
C VAL A 72 -13.79 16.09 -1.67
N ARG A 73 -12.76 16.60 -2.37
CA ARG A 73 -12.85 17.40 -3.60
C ARG A 73 -11.79 16.96 -4.60
N VAL A 74 -11.84 17.50 -5.82
CA VAL A 74 -10.87 17.23 -6.91
C VAL A 74 -9.42 17.44 -6.50
N LYS A 75 -9.14 18.39 -5.59
CA LYS A 75 -7.78 18.65 -5.08
C LYS A 75 -7.14 17.46 -4.35
N HIS A 76 -7.95 16.50 -3.88
CA HIS A 76 -7.45 15.31 -3.21
C HIS A 76 -7.25 14.11 -4.17
N HIS A 77 -7.36 14.33 -5.48
CA HIS A 77 -7.07 13.30 -6.45
C HIS A 77 -5.57 12.93 -6.42
N GLY A 78 -5.26 11.64 -6.33
CA GLY A 78 -3.89 11.13 -6.41
C GLY A 78 -3.04 11.32 -5.15
N VAL A 79 -3.61 11.82 -4.04
CA VAL A 79 -2.93 11.93 -2.74
C VAL A 79 -3.48 10.90 -1.75
N LEU A 80 -2.68 10.57 -0.73
CA LEU A 80 -3.09 9.63 0.32
C LEU A 80 -4.00 10.33 1.35
N LEU A 81 -5.18 9.76 1.60
CA LEU A 81 -6.15 10.29 2.54
C LEU A 81 -6.46 9.27 3.65
N THR A 82 -6.78 9.78 4.83
CA THR A 82 -7.36 9.02 5.93
C THR A 82 -8.75 9.54 6.22
N LEU A 83 -9.77 8.69 6.04
CA LEU A 83 -11.17 9.04 6.26
C LEU A 83 -11.72 8.29 7.47
N LYS A 84 -12.56 8.95 8.25
CA LYS A 84 -13.32 8.35 9.37
C LYS A 84 -14.80 8.23 8.99
N GLY A 85 -15.41 7.10 9.29
CA GLY A 85 -16.82 6.85 9.04
C GLY A 85 -17.27 5.46 9.47
N THR A 86 -18.58 5.23 9.45
CA THR A 86 -19.18 3.93 9.78
C THR A 86 -19.36 3.10 8.51
N VAL A 87 -18.89 1.86 8.52
CA VAL A 87 -19.14 0.90 7.44
C VAL A 87 -20.59 0.41 7.54
N ILE A 88 -21.44 0.79 6.58
CA ILE A 88 -22.88 0.44 6.57
C ILE A 88 -23.22 -0.78 5.71
N ARG A 89 -22.32 -1.18 4.81
CA ARG A 89 -22.53 -2.32 3.89
C ARG A 89 -21.19 -2.89 3.43
N SER A 90 -21.11 -4.21 3.32
CA SER A 90 -20.00 -4.93 2.67
C SER A 90 -20.54 -5.82 1.55
N GLY A 91 -19.72 -6.02 0.52
CA GLY A 91 -20.00 -6.98 -0.55
C GLY A 91 -19.33 -8.33 -0.30
N ALA A 92 -19.68 -9.33 -1.11
CA ALA A 92 -18.97 -10.61 -1.11
C ALA A 92 -17.53 -10.45 -1.63
N ILE A 93 -16.61 -11.28 -1.13
CA ILE A 93 -15.23 -11.35 -1.61
C ILE A 93 -15.24 -11.86 -3.05
N LYS A 94 -14.55 -11.13 -3.94
CA LYS A 94 -14.43 -11.46 -5.37
C LYS A 94 -12.97 -11.70 -5.71
N MET A 95 -12.73 -12.66 -6.61
CA MET A 95 -11.42 -12.88 -7.20
C MET A 95 -11.22 -11.89 -8.34
N TYR A 96 -10.15 -11.10 -8.27
CA TYR A 96 -9.70 -10.22 -9.35
C TYR A 96 -8.44 -10.81 -9.98
N GLU A 97 -8.28 -10.61 -11.28
CA GLU A 97 -7.08 -11.00 -12.01
C GLU A 97 -5.92 -10.11 -11.57
N GLY A 98 -4.87 -10.70 -10.99
CA GLY A 98 -3.66 -9.97 -10.59
C GLY A 98 -2.74 -9.64 -11.76
N GLU A 99 -2.56 -10.59 -12.68
CA GLU A 99 -1.76 -10.43 -13.89
C GLU A 99 -2.45 -11.10 -15.07
N ARG A 100 -2.16 -10.64 -16.29
CA ARG A 100 -2.74 -11.16 -17.53
C ARG A 100 -1.64 -11.54 -18.50
N TRP A 101 -1.73 -12.77 -18.99
CA TRP A 101 -0.90 -13.26 -20.08
C TRP A 101 -1.78 -13.39 -21.32
N TYR A 102 -1.31 -12.83 -22.43
CA TYR A 102 -2.03 -12.89 -23.69
C TYR A 102 -1.37 -13.95 -24.58
N ILE A 103 -2.14 -14.52 -25.50
CA ILE A 103 -1.59 -15.42 -26.52
C ILE A 103 -2.21 -15.03 -27.84
N CYS A 104 -1.37 -14.76 -28.83
CA CYS A 104 -1.83 -14.47 -30.17
C CYS A 104 -2.53 -15.70 -30.76
N ARG A 105 -3.79 -15.55 -31.18
CA ARG A 105 -4.57 -16.68 -31.73
C ARG A 105 -3.99 -17.23 -33.04
N LYS A 106 -3.33 -16.39 -33.84
CA LYS A 106 -2.78 -16.72 -35.16
C LYS A 106 -1.43 -17.43 -35.08
N CYS A 107 -0.44 -16.83 -34.40
CA CYS A 107 0.92 -17.38 -34.34
C CYS A 107 1.23 -18.15 -33.04
N LYS A 108 0.29 -18.20 -32.10
CA LYS A 108 0.45 -18.85 -30.78
C LYS A 108 1.61 -18.32 -29.94
N HIS A 109 2.15 -17.16 -30.28
CA HIS A 109 3.13 -16.46 -29.45
C HIS A 109 2.46 -15.91 -28.20
N LYS A 110 3.13 -16.09 -27.05
CA LYS A 110 2.72 -15.53 -25.76
C LYS A 110 3.19 -14.08 -25.68
#